data_AF-A0A412SPK0-F1
#
_entry.id   AF-A0A412SPK0-F1
#
_cell.length_a   1.000
_cell.length_b   1.000
_cell.length_c   1.000
_cell.angle_alpha   90.00
_cell.angle_beta   90.00
_cell.angle_gamma   90.00
#
_symmetry.space_group_name_H-M   'P 1'
#
loop_
_entity.id
_entity.type
_entity.pdbx_description
1 polymer ?
#
loop_
_entity_poly.entity_id
_entity_poly.type
_entity_poly.pdbx_seq_one_letter_code
_entity_poly.pdbx_strand_id
1 'polypeptide(L)'
;MATIYKITGGGQKVRENVQAGIPTGYVRDDHSDRVEKSGCEGQDFSTGVMWATDLETLQRWADEWAGCEVRLVEASKKGDA
;
A
#
# COMPACT_ATOMS: atom_id res chain seq x y z
N MET A 1 15.47 8.41 -7.27
CA MET A 1 14.37 7.47 -7.59
C MET A 1 14.53 6.21 -6.78
N ALA A 2 13.46 5.74 -6.14
CA ALA A 2 13.47 4.54 -5.31
C ALA A 2 12.27 3.63 -5.63
N THR A 3 12.42 2.34 -5.39
CA THR A 3 11.28 1.42 -5.37
C THR A 3 10.42 1.70 -4.15
N ILE A 4 9.11 1.84 -4.35
CA ILE A 4 8.13 1.85 -3.27
C ILE A 4 7.05 0.79 -3.50
N TYR A 5 6.42 0.41 -2.41
CA TYR A 5 5.21 -0.40 -2.38
C TYR A 5 4.08 0.48 -1.86
N LYS A 6 2.92 0.47 -2.53
CA LYS A 6 1.81 1.34 -2.16
C LYS A 6 0.45 0.63 -2.18
N ILE A 7 -0.40 0.96 -1.21
CA ILE A 7 -1.80 0.54 -1.15
C ILE A 7 -2.68 1.75 -1.47
N THR A 8 -3.48 1.63 -2.52
CA THR A 8 -4.46 2.67 -2.90
C THR A 8 -5.69 2.55 -2.00
N GLY A 9 -6.14 3.67 -1.42
CA GLY A 9 -7.17 3.70 -0.38
C GLY A 9 -6.63 3.43 1.04
N GLY A 10 -5.33 3.11 1.16
CA GLY A 10 -4.59 3.12 2.42
C GLY A 10 -5.19 2.19 3.47
N GLY A 11 -5.03 2.55 4.74
CA GLY A 11 -5.54 1.76 5.86
C GLY A 11 -7.05 1.58 5.88
N GLN A 12 -7.83 2.56 5.37
CA GLN A 12 -9.28 2.38 5.25
C GLN A 12 -9.61 1.23 4.32
N LYS A 13 -8.96 1.18 3.15
CA LYS A 13 -9.18 0.10 2.18
C LYS A 13 -8.79 -1.26 2.72
N VAL A 14 -7.70 -1.33 3.50
CA VAL A 14 -7.29 -2.55 4.19
C VAL A 14 -8.43 -3.05 5.10
N ARG A 15 -9.01 -2.17 5.92
CA ARG A 15 -10.12 -2.53 6.82
C ARG A 15 -11.36 -3.00 6.07
N GLU A 16 -11.75 -2.30 5.01
CA GLU A 16 -12.89 -2.67 4.16
C GLU A 16 -12.69 -4.05 3.53
N ASN A 17 -11.49 -4.33 3.02
CA ASN A 17 -11.16 -5.61 2.40
C ASN A 17 -11.21 -6.77 3.41
N VAL A 18 -10.69 -6.55 4.63
CA VAL A 18 -10.75 -7.55 5.71
C VAL A 18 -12.20 -7.85 6.09
N GLN A 19 -13.05 -6.82 6.22
CA GLN A 19 -14.48 -6.99 6.49
C GLN A 19 -15.21 -7.75 5.38
N ALA A 20 -14.78 -7.56 4.13
CA ALA A 20 -15.31 -8.27 2.97
C ALA A 20 -14.66 -9.64 2.73
N GLY A 21 -13.66 -10.04 3.51
CA GLY A 21 -12.93 -11.30 3.33
C GLY A 21 -12.10 -11.38 2.05
N ILE A 22 -11.66 -10.25 1.51
CA ILE A 22 -10.88 -10.16 0.27
C ILE A 22 -9.43 -9.73 0.55
N PRO A 23 -8.44 -10.20 -0.25
CA PRO A 23 -7.06 -9.78 -0.10
C PRO A 23 -6.87 -8.30 -0.47
N THR A 24 -5.86 -7.66 0.11
CA THR A 24 -5.54 -6.26 -0.20
C THR A 24 -4.45 -6.15 -1.24
N GLY A 25 -4.74 -5.43 -2.32
CA GLY A 25 -3.80 -5.19 -3.40
C GLY A 25 -2.78 -4.11 -3.06
N TYR A 26 -1.49 -4.39 -3.28
CA TYR A 26 -0.43 -3.38 -3.31
C TYR A 26 0.12 -3.22 -4.73
N VAL A 27 0.68 -2.05 -5.02
CA VAL A 27 1.37 -1.76 -6.29
C VAL A 27 2.85 -1.54 -5.99
N ARG A 28 3.71 -2.26 -6.71
CA ARG A 28 5.15 -1.98 -6.76
C ARG A 28 5.43 -0.90 -7.80
N ASP A 29 6.20 0.10 -7.40
CA ASP A 29 6.57 1.25 -8.22
C ASP A 29 8.08 1.45 -8.16
N ASP A 30 8.79 0.93 -9.16
CA ASP A 30 10.27 0.91 -9.20
C ASP A 30 10.92 2.26 -9.52
N HIS A 31 10.14 3.26 -9.93
CA HIS A 31 10.63 4.57 -10.38
C HIS A 31 9.90 5.72 -9.69
N SER A 32 9.60 5.56 -8.40
CA SER A 32 8.88 6.58 -7.66
C SER A 32 9.82 7.69 -7.18
N ASP A 33 9.44 8.93 -7.47
CA ASP A 33 10.00 10.17 -6.94
C ASP A 33 9.30 10.60 -5.63
N ARG A 34 8.32 9.82 -5.17
CA ARG A 34 7.49 10.16 -4.01
C ARG A 34 8.29 10.25 -2.71
N VAL A 35 9.27 9.35 -2.51
CA VAL A 35 10.14 9.40 -1.31
C VAL A 35 11.02 10.64 -1.33
N GLU A 36 11.52 11.03 -2.51
CA GLU A 36 12.35 12.22 -2.69
C GLU A 36 11.53 13.51 -2.49
N LYS A 37 10.25 13.50 -2.89
CA LYS A 37 9.34 14.65 -2.75
C LYS A 37 8.72 14.78 -1.37
N SER A 38 8.31 13.68 -0.74
CA SER A 38 7.67 13.68 0.58
C SER A 38 8.67 13.64 1.73
N GLY A 39 9.88 13.11 1.51
CA GLY A 39 10.91 12.94 2.55
C GLY A 39 10.57 11.92 3.64
N CYS A 40 9.42 11.24 3.55
CA CYS A 40 8.95 10.25 4.51
C CYS A 40 8.11 9.14 3.86
N GLU A 41 8.00 8.03 4.58
CA GLU A 41 7.03 6.97 4.33
C GLU A 41 5.77 7.24 5.16
N GLY A 42 4.63 6.67 4.76
CA GLY A 42 3.41 6.83 5.53
C GLY A 42 2.14 6.71 4.70
N GLN A 43 1.06 7.27 5.25
CA GLN A 43 -0.20 7.43 4.55
C GLN A 43 -0.50 8.90 4.33
N ASP A 44 -0.79 9.24 3.09
CA ASP A 44 -1.36 10.51 2.72
C ASP A 44 -2.88 10.39 2.86
N PHE A 45 -3.43 11.07 3.86
CA PHE A 45 -4.86 11.06 4.14
C PHE A 45 -5.70 11.80 3.08
N SER A 46 -5.10 12.70 2.30
CA SER A 46 -5.80 13.43 1.25
C SER A 46 -6.00 12.58 -0.02
N THR A 47 -4.98 11.79 -0.39
CA THR A 47 -5.07 10.86 -1.53
C THR A 47 -5.49 9.46 -1.13
N GLY A 48 -5.50 9.18 0.18
CA GLY A 48 -5.74 7.85 0.74
C GLY A 48 -4.68 6.85 0.30
N VAL A 49 -3.46 7.25 -0.06
CA VAL A 49 -2.43 6.30 -0.47
C VAL A 49 -1.45 6.09 0.68
N MET A 50 -1.21 4.83 1.01
CA MET A 50 -0.18 4.40 1.97
C MET A 50 1.01 3.82 1.20
N TRP A 51 2.24 4.18 1.57
CA TRP A 51 3.45 3.69 0.91
C TRP A 51 4.64 3.53 1.85
N ALA A 52 5.50 2.55 1.52
CA ALA A 52 6.80 2.32 2.14
C ALA A 52 7.83 1.91 1.08
N THR A 53 9.12 2.01 1.39
CA THR A 53 10.22 1.58 0.50
C THR A 53 10.44 0.08 0.51
N ASP A 54 9.90 -0.62 1.50
CA ASP A 54 9.94 -2.07 1.62
C ASP A 54 8.54 -2.65 1.89
N LEU A 55 8.36 -3.91 1.49
CA LEU A 55 7.06 -4.59 1.61
C LEU A 55 6.76 -5.01 3.06
N GLU A 56 7.77 -5.23 3.89
CA GLU A 56 7.62 -5.65 5.30
C GLU A 56 6.97 -4.53 6.12
N THR A 57 7.45 -3.29 5.97
CA THR A 57 6.87 -2.09 6.58
C THR A 57 5.44 -1.88 6.12
N LEU A 58 5.17 -2.02 4.81
CA LEU A 58 3.82 -1.88 4.27
C LEU A 58 2.86 -2.96 4.81
N GLN A 59 3.34 -4.20 4.92
CA GLN A 59 2.60 -5.31 5.52
C GLN A 59 2.28 -5.02 6.99
N ARG A 60 3.28 -4.61 7.78
CA ARG A 60 3.10 -4.29 9.20
C ARG A 60 2.02 -3.22 9.40
N TRP A 61 2.05 -2.15 8.62
CA TRP A 61 1.02 -1.12 8.71
C TRP A 61 -0.36 -1.62 8.29
N ALA A 62 -0.43 -2.46 7.26
CA ALA A 62 -1.70 -3.05 6.87
C ALA A 62 -2.28 -3.92 8.01
N ASP A 63 -1.44 -4.71 8.68
CA ASP A 63 -1.85 -5.51 9.84
C ASP A 63 -2.31 -4.61 11.01
N GLU A 64 -1.57 -3.53 11.29
CA GLU A 64 -1.93 -2.55 12.34
C GLU A 64 -3.28 -1.87 12.05
N TRP A 65 -3.54 -1.49 10.80
CA TRP A 65 -4.82 -0.90 10.38
C TRP A 65 -5.98 -1.89 10.48
N ALA A 66 -5.74 -3.16 10.13
CA ALA A 66 -6.75 -4.21 10.20
C ALA A 66 -7.03 -4.70 11.62
N GLY A 67 -6.03 -4.63 12.51
CA GLY A 67 -6.06 -5.28 13.81
C GLY A 67 -5.86 -6.80 13.74
N CYS A 68 -5.43 -7.33 12.59
CA CYS A 68 -5.10 -8.74 12.37
C CYS A 68 -4.13 -8.88 11.18
N GLU A 69 -3.52 -10.05 11.03
CA GLU A 69 -2.68 -10.34 9.86
C GLU A 69 -3.53 -10.31 8.58
N VAL A 70 -3.12 -9.50 7.61
CA VAL A 70 -3.77 -9.39 6.31
C VAL A 70 -2.91 -9.99 5.21
N ARG A 71 -3.57 -10.55 4.19
CA ARG A 71 -2.87 -11.00 3.00
C ARG A 71 -2.72 -9.86 2.00
N LEU A 72 -1.50 -9.36 1.83
CA LEU A 72 -1.16 -8.47 0.73
C LEU A 72 -0.88 -9.28 -0.55
N VAL A 73 -1.41 -8.79 -1.67
CA VAL A 73 -1.20 -9.37 -3.00
C VAL A 73 -0.74 -8.29 -3.96
N GLU A 74 0.24 -8.59 -4.80
CA GLU A 74 0.64 -7.64 -5.84
C GLU A 74 -0.53 -7.48 -6.82
N ALA A 75 -1.05 -6.25 -6.92
CA ALA A 75 -2.00 -5.91 -7.95
C ALA A 75 -1.27 -6.03 -9.28
N SER A 76 -1.63 -7.03 -10.08
CA SER A 76 -1.21 -7.09 -11.48
C SER A 76 -1.51 -5.74 -12.09
N LYS A 77 -0.48 -5.02 -12.58
CA LYS A 77 -0.70 -3.89 -13.47
C LYS A 77 -1.62 -4.45 -14.55
N LYS A 78 -2.89 -4.05 -14.55
CA LYS A 78 -3.79 -4.35 -15.65
C LYS A 78 -3.06 -3.79 -16.86
N GLY A 79 -2.48 -4.68 -17.67
CA GLY A 79 -1.88 -4.30 -18.92
C GLY A 79 -2.94 -3.52 -19.66
N ASP A 80 -2.60 -2.29 -20.01
CA ASP A 80 -3.21 -1.59 -21.13
C ASP A 80 -3.18 -2.59 -22.30
N ALA A 81 -4.35 -3.11 -22.64
CA ALA A 81 -4.58 -3.95 -23.81
C ALA A 81 -5.22 -3.08 -24.88
#